data_AF-A0A5N4B3K5-F1
#
_entry.id   AF-A0A5N4B3K5-F1
#
_cell.length_a   1.000
_cell.length_b   1.000
_cell.length_c   1.000
_cell.angle_alpha   90.00
_cell.angle_beta   90.00
_cell.angle_gamma   90.00
#
_symmetry.space_group_name_H-M   'P 1'
#
loop_
_entity.id
_entity.type
_entity.pdbx_description
1 polymer ?
#
loop_
_entity_poly.entity_id
_entity_poly.type
_entity_poly.pdbx_seq_one_letter_code
_entity_poly.pdbx_strand_id
1 'polypeptide(L)'
;MQVYLAILVLCILHVKQSTGEIPTYIIEKWDSIMAPHKKECSEHSGIAPEDINNILRGPSIPDTKQFRNYITCIYRELGMISNDGHFQEMVIMKKADYLTYNLVKRCVGKANPEKELESKSFKLCECVVKGLEHPKFYKD
;
A
#
# COMPACT_ATOMS: atom_id res chain seq x y z
N MET A 1 -29.72 -16.48 -32.60
CA MET A 1 -29.01 -17.05 -31.42
C MET A 1 -27.53 -16.66 -31.41
N GLN A 2 -26.78 -16.84 -32.51
CA GLN A 2 -25.37 -16.43 -32.63
C GLN A 2 -25.09 -14.94 -32.34
N VAL A 3 -25.98 -14.03 -32.73
CA VAL A 3 -25.80 -12.58 -32.51
C VAL A 3 -25.85 -12.21 -31.03
N TYR A 4 -26.73 -12.83 -30.24
CA TYR A 4 -26.82 -12.59 -28.79
C TYR A 4 -25.61 -13.13 -28.03
N LEU A 5 -25.06 -14.27 -28.47
CA LEU A 5 -23.80 -14.82 -27.97
C LEU A 5 -22.62 -13.87 -28.26
N ALA A 6 -22.57 -13.28 -29.46
CA ALA A 6 -21.51 -12.33 -29.82
C ALA A 6 -21.58 -11.02 -29.00
N ILE A 7 -22.79 -10.50 -28.73
CA ILE A 7 -22.99 -9.30 -27.90
C ILE A 7 -22.63 -9.58 -26.43
N LEU A 8 -23.00 -10.75 -25.90
CA LEU A 8 -22.61 -11.15 -24.54
C LEU A 8 -21.09 -11.25 -24.37
N VAL A 9 -20.38 -11.84 -25.34
CA VAL A 9 -18.91 -11.90 -25.32
C VAL A 9 -18.29 -10.51 -25.42
N LEU A 10 -18.85 -9.61 -26.23
CA LEU A 10 -18.39 -8.21 -26.32
C LEU A 10 -18.63 -7.45 -25.01
N CYS A 11 -19.76 -7.62 -24.32
CA CYS A 11 -20.01 -6.98 -23.02
C CYS A 11 -19.04 -7.47 -21.93
N ILE A 12 -18.69 -8.76 -21.92
CA ILE A 12 -17.72 -9.33 -20.95
C ILE A 12 -16.31 -8.75 -21.18
N LEU A 13 -15.92 -8.49 -22.44
CA LEU A 13 -14.63 -7.89 -22.78
C LEU A 13 -14.52 -6.38 -22.47
N HIS A 14 -15.65 -5.67 -22.32
CA HIS A 14 -15.67 -4.26 -21.92
C HIS A 14 -15.72 -4.04 -20.41
N VAL A 15 -15.85 -5.10 -19.61
CA VAL A 15 -15.50 -5.04 -18.18
C VAL A 15 -13.98 -5.09 -18.07
N LYS A 16 -13.30 -4.09 -18.68
CA LYS A 16 -11.98 -3.69 -18.21
C LYS A 16 -12.20 -3.20 -16.79
N GLN A 17 -11.98 -4.11 -15.84
CA GLN A 17 -11.81 -3.77 -14.45
C GLN A 17 -10.74 -2.68 -14.44
N SER A 18 -11.13 -1.42 -14.17
CA SER A 18 -10.18 -0.33 -14.07
C SER A 18 -9.29 -0.67 -12.88
N THR A 19 -8.12 -1.24 -13.14
CA THR A 19 -6.99 -1.09 -12.23
C THR A 19 -6.68 0.40 -12.29
N GLY A 20 -7.31 1.17 -11.40
CA GLY A 20 -7.11 2.61 -11.37
C GLY A 20 -5.65 2.84 -11.06
N GLU A 21 -4.95 3.54 -11.95
CA GLU A 21 -3.61 4.03 -11.63
C GLU A 21 -3.72 4.91 -10.39
N ILE A 22 -2.81 4.72 -9.43
CA ILE A 22 -2.77 5.55 -8.22
C ILE A 22 -2.47 6.99 -8.66
N PRO A 23 -3.28 7.98 -8.27
CA PRO A 23 -3.07 9.37 -8.67
C PRO A 23 -1.67 9.88 -8.28
N THR A 24 -1.06 10.68 -9.16
CA THR A 24 0.30 11.21 -8.97
C THR A 24 0.48 11.95 -7.65
N TYR A 25 -0.52 12.73 -7.20
CA TYR A 25 -0.44 13.46 -5.93
C TYR A 25 -0.29 12.52 -4.71
N ILE A 26 -0.85 11.30 -4.77
CA ILE A 26 -0.70 10.29 -3.71
C ILE A 26 0.73 9.76 -3.70
N ILE A 27 1.28 9.51 -4.89
CA ILE A 27 2.65 9.04 -5.06
C ILE A 27 3.63 10.09 -4.52
N GLU A 28 3.42 11.37 -4.82
CA GLU A 28 4.23 12.47 -4.30
C GLU A 28 4.16 12.60 -2.78
N LYS A 29 2.95 12.50 -2.20
CA LYS A 29 2.77 12.50 -0.74
C LYS A 29 3.47 11.31 -0.09
N TRP A 30 3.34 10.11 -0.66
CA TRP A 30 4.04 8.92 -0.19
C TRP A 30 5.55 9.10 -0.18
N ASP A 31 6.13 9.57 -1.29
CA ASP A 31 7.56 9.82 -1.39
C ASP A 31 8.03 10.85 -0.35
N SER A 32 7.24 11.90 -0.14
CA SER A 32 7.51 12.93 0.88
C SER A 32 7.48 12.37 2.31
N ILE A 33 6.51 11.50 2.63
CA ILE A 33 6.40 10.84 3.94
C ILE A 33 7.59 9.90 4.19
N MET A 34 8.04 9.18 3.16
CA MET A 34 9.15 8.23 3.27
C MET A 34 10.53 8.89 3.28
N ALA A 35 10.69 10.04 2.61
CA ALA A 35 11.97 10.68 2.37
C ALA A 35 12.88 10.81 3.62
N PRO A 36 12.38 11.19 4.82
CA PRO A 36 13.24 11.39 5.99
C PRO A 36 13.99 10.12 6.43
N HIS A 37 13.42 8.94 6.20
CA HIS A 37 13.96 7.65 6.67
C HIS A 37 14.31 6.70 5.51
N LYS A 38 14.06 7.10 4.26
CA LYS A 38 14.29 6.26 3.07
C LYS A 38 15.70 5.72 3.00
N LYS A 39 16.71 6.58 3.18
CA LYS A 39 18.13 6.18 3.11
C LYS A 39 18.47 5.18 4.20
N GLU A 40 18.27 5.55 5.46
CA GLU A 40 18.59 4.71 6.61
C GLU A 40 17.89 3.34 6.54
N CYS A 41 16.59 3.32 6.30
CA CYS A 41 15.84 2.07 6.20
C CYS A 41 16.23 1.23 4.98
N SER A 42 16.67 1.86 3.87
CA SER A 42 17.18 1.13 2.71
C SER A 42 18.51 0.44 3.00
N GLU A 43 19.43 1.13 3.68
CA GLU A 43 20.73 0.59 4.08
C GLU A 43 20.56 -0.55 5.09
N HIS A 44 19.65 -0.39 6.06
CA HIS A 44 19.38 -1.42 7.07
C HIS A 44 18.75 -2.69 6.48
N SER A 45 17.81 -2.52 5.54
CA SER A 45 17.06 -3.65 4.97
C SER A 45 17.77 -4.32 3.81
N GLY A 46 18.71 -3.63 3.15
CA GLY A 46 19.36 -4.09 1.93
C GLY A 46 18.43 -4.17 0.72
N ILE A 47 17.30 -3.45 0.74
CA ILE A 47 16.38 -3.37 -0.40
C ILE A 47 17.03 -2.64 -1.58
N ALA A 48 16.77 -3.10 -2.80
CA ALA A 48 17.23 -2.42 -4.00
C ALA A 48 16.50 -1.07 -4.17
N PRO A 49 17.18 0.02 -4.56
CA PRO A 49 16.54 1.32 -4.77
C PRO A 49 15.36 1.29 -5.76
N GLU A 50 15.43 0.45 -6.80
CA GLU A 50 14.33 0.24 -7.75
C GLU A 50 13.04 -0.26 -7.08
N ASP A 51 13.15 -1.22 -6.16
CA ASP A 51 12.00 -1.81 -5.48
C ASP A 51 11.27 -0.78 -4.60
N ILE A 52 12.01 0.16 -3.99
CA ILE A 52 11.41 1.24 -3.20
C ILE A 52 10.58 2.17 -4.08
N ASN A 53 11.10 2.53 -5.25
CA ASN A 53 10.41 3.46 -6.15
C ASN A 53 9.15 2.83 -6.77
N ASN A 54 9.14 1.50 -6.89
CA ASN A 54 8.07 0.74 -7.52
C ASN A 54 6.92 0.38 -6.59
N ILE A 55 6.94 0.71 -5.29
CA ILE A 55 5.88 0.28 -4.35
C ILE A 55 4.49 0.77 -4.77
N LEU A 56 4.37 2.03 -5.21
CA LEU A 56 3.10 2.61 -5.71
C LEU A 56 3.04 2.73 -7.25
N ARG A 57 4.14 2.40 -7.94
CA ARG A 57 4.28 2.59 -9.39
C ARG A 57 4.34 1.28 -10.17
N GLY A 58 4.68 0.19 -9.49
CA GLY A 58 4.88 -1.12 -10.06
C GLY A 58 3.57 -1.94 -10.10
N PRO A 59 3.58 -3.06 -10.84
CA PRO A 59 2.42 -3.93 -10.97
C PRO A 59 2.11 -4.72 -9.70
N SER A 60 3.06 -4.83 -8.78
CA SER A 60 2.90 -5.52 -7.50
C SER A 60 3.93 -5.06 -6.48
N ILE A 61 3.61 -5.27 -5.20
CA ILE A 61 4.54 -5.07 -4.09
C ILE A 61 5.45 -6.31 -3.98
N PRO A 62 6.79 -6.15 -3.89
CA PRO A 62 7.70 -7.27 -3.70
C PRO A 62 7.44 -7.96 -2.35
N ASP A 63 7.17 -9.28 -2.38
CA ASP A 63 7.02 -10.07 -1.16
C ASP A 63 8.37 -10.64 -0.67
N THR A 64 9.36 -9.78 -0.53
CA THR A 64 10.73 -10.16 -0.14
C THR A 64 11.01 -9.82 1.32
N LYS A 65 11.95 -10.53 1.96
CA LYS A 65 12.37 -10.22 3.33
C LYS A 65 12.88 -8.78 3.44
N GLN A 66 13.64 -8.32 2.45
CA GLN A 66 14.18 -6.97 2.35
C GLN A 66 13.07 -5.93 2.33
N PHE A 67 12.02 -6.14 1.54
CA PHE A 67 10.87 -5.25 1.49
C PHE A 67 10.11 -5.21 2.82
N ARG A 68 9.82 -6.36 3.43
CA ARG A 68 9.14 -6.39 4.73
C ARG A 68 9.96 -5.67 5.81
N ASN A 69 11.28 -5.85 5.82
CA ASN A 69 12.18 -5.16 6.74
C ASN A 69 12.20 -3.65 6.48
N TYR A 70 12.27 -3.22 5.21
CA TYR A 70 12.24 -1.81 4.82
C TYR A 70 10.98 -1.12 5.31
N ILE A 71 9.79 -1.67 4.99
CA ILE A 71 8.53 -1.02 5.35
C ILE A 71 8.30 -1.03 6.87
N THR A 72 8.76 -2.08 7.57
CA THR A 72 8.73 -2.13 9.04
C THR A 72 9.61 -1.03 9.64
N CYS A 73 10.82 -0.84 9.14
CA CYS A 73 11.71 0.25 9.57
C CYS A 73 11.02 1.61 9.38
N ILE A 74 10.48 1.88 8.19
CA ILE A 74 9.78 3.14 7.92
C ILE A 74 8.62 3.36 8.89
N TYR A 75 7.79 2.35 9.15
CA TYR A 75 6.66 2.48 10.07
C TYR A 75 7.09 2.73 11.52
N ARG A 76 8.21 2.16 11.96
CA ARG A 76 8.76 2.40 13.30
C ARG A 76 9.30 3.82 13.43
N GLU A 77 10.11 4.25 12.48
CA GLU A 77 10.69 5.60 12.48
C GLU A 77 9.63 6.70 12.39
N LEU A 78 8.54 6.43 11.65
CA LEU A 78 7.40 7.33 11.59
C LEU A 78 6.45 7.20 12.80
N GLY A 79 6.72 6.31 13.76
CA GLY A 79 5.86 6.07 14.92
C GLY A 79 4.46 5.56 14.56
N MET A 80 4.31 4.94 13.39
CA MET A 80 3.05 4.36 12.91
C MET A 80 2.78 2.98 13.52
N ILE A 81 3.82 2.30 14.00
CA ILE A 81 3.74 1.02 14.70
C ILE A 81 4.67 1.04 15.91
N SER A 82 4.20 0.55 17.05
CA SER A 82 5.01 0.40 18.26
C SER A 82 5.85 -0.89 18.23
N ASN A 83 6.79 -1.01 19.16
CA ASN A 83 7.69 -2.16 19.25
C ASN A 83 6.99 -3.50 19.54
N ASP A 84 5.79 -3.44 20.13
CA ASP A 84 4.91 -4.59 20.38
C ASP A 84 3.95 -4.88 19.21
N GLY A 85 4.06 -4.13 18.11
CA GLY A 85 3.27 -4.37 16.90
C GLY A 85 1.86 -3.82 16.92
N HIS A 86 1.57 -2.81 17.74
CA HIS A 86 0.31 -2.06 17.68
C HIS A 86 0.41 -0.86 16.72
N PHE A 87 -0.52 -0.80 15.76
CA PHE A 87 -0.61 0.33 14.84
C PHE A 87 -1.20 1.56 15.54
N GLN A 88 -0.57 2.70 15.30
CA GLN A 88 -1.02 4.01 15.77
C GLN A 88 -1.90 4.65 14.69
N GLU A 89 -3.16 4.22 14.57
CA GLU A 89 -4.09 4.64 13.49
C GLU A 89 -4.15 6.16 13.30
N MET A 90 -4.19 6.92 14.40
CA MET A 90 -4.22 8.38 14.36
C MET A 90 -2.93 8.99 13.81
N VAL A 91 -1.77 8.38 14.09
CA VAL A 91 -0.48 8.80 13.54
C VAL A 91 -0.43 8.51 12.04
N ILE A 92 -0.91 7.34 11.62
CA ILE A 92 -1.05 6.97 10.20
C ILE A 92 -1.92 8.00 9.48
N MET A 93 -3.12 8.28 10.01
CA MET A 93 -4.06 9.24 9.42
C MET A 93 -3.52 10.67 9.36
N LYS A 94 -2.69 11.07 10.34
CA LYS A 94 -2.07 12.40 10.36
C LYS A 94 -0.95 12.53 9.33
N LYS A 95 -0.15 11.49 9.14
CA LYS A 95 0.99 11.50 8.21
C LYS A 95 0.58 11.21 6.77
N ALA A 96 -0.30 10.22 6.57
CA ALA A 96 -0.85 9.83 5.29
C ALA A 96 -2.28 10.38 5.14
N ASP A 97 -2.39 11.71 5.12
CA ASP A 97 -3.67 12.43 5.12
C ASP A 97 -4.56 12.17 3.89
N TYR A 98 -3.97 11.68 2.79
CA TYR A 98 -4.64 11.21 1.58
C TYR A 98 -5.44 9.91 1.80
N LEU A 99 -5.20 9.17 2.88
CA LEU A 99 -5.96 7.99 3.23
C LEU A 99 -7.28 8.35 3.90
N THR A 100 -8.32 7.57 3.61
CA THR A 100 -9.56 7.60 4.38
C THR A 100 -9.43 6.77 5.66
N TYR A 101 -10.12 7.19 6.74
CA TYR A 101 -10.15 6.42 8.00
C TYR A 101 -10.68 5.00 7.78
N ASN A 102 -11.67 4.84 6.91
CA ASN A 102 -12.25 3.54 6.56
C ASN A 102 -11.26 2.62 5.82
N LEU A 103 -10.30 3.15 5.06
CA LEU A 103 -9.24 2.33 4.47
C LEU A 103 -8.24 1.90 5.56
N VAL A 104 -7.74 2.85 6.37
CA VAL A 104 -6.77 2.57 7.43
C VAL A 104 -7.31 1.53 8.43
N LYS A 105 -8.50 1.75 8.98
CA LYS A 105 -9.12 0.83 9.96
C LYS A 105 -9.27 -0.58 9.41
N ARG A 106 -9.72 -0.70 8.16
CA ARG A 106 -9.88 -2.01 7.48
C ARG A 106 -8.54 -2.72 7.32
N CYS A 107 -7.51 -1.99 6.89
CA CYS A 107 -6.20 -2.58 6.63
C CYS A 107 -5.43 -2.91 7.91
N VAL A 108 -5.55 -2.09 8.96
CA VAL A 108 -5.07 -2.43 10.30
C VAL A 108 -5.76 -3.69 10.81
N GLY A 109 -7.09 -3.79 10.68
CA GLY A 109 -7.83 -5.00 11.04
C GLY A 109 -7.37 -6.26 10.31
N LYS A 110 -6.97 -6.15 9.04
CA LYS A 110 -6.41 -7.26 8.25
C LYS A 110 -4.97 -7.62 8.63
N ALA A 111 -4.19 -6.67 9.10
CA ALA A 111 -2.79 -6.86 9.46
C ALA A 111 -2.60 -7.34 10.91
N ASN A 112 -3.54 -7.03 11.81
CA ASN A 112 -3.46 -7.39 13.22
C ASN A 112 -3.31 -8.90 13.53
N PRO A 113 -3.89 -9.83 12.76
CA PRO A 113 -3.69 -11.27 12.98
C PRO A 113 -2.26 -11.76 12.73
N GLU A 114 -1.45 -11.00 12.00
CA GLU A 114 -0.05 -11.34 11.75
C GLU A 114 0.76 -11.27 13.06
N LYS A 115 1.58 -12.30 13.30
CA LYS A 115 2.38 -12.43 14.53
C LYS A 115 3.67 -11.60 14.45
N GLU A 116 4.41 -11.77 13.36
CA GLU A 116 5.69 -11.10 13.15
C GLU A 116 5.46 -9.65 12.70
N LEU A 117 6.30 -8.74 13.19
CA LEU A 117 6.19 -7.31 12.92
C LEU A 117 6.34 -7.01 11.42
N GLU A 118 7.21 -7.75 10.76
CA GLU A 118 7.50 -7.70 9.34
C GLU A 118 6.28 -8.10 8.49
N SER A 119 5.64 -9.21 8.85
CA SER A 119 4.42 -9.69 8.19
C SER A 119 3.28 -8.72 8.40
N LYS A 120 3.14 -8.19 9.62
CA LYS A 120 2.13 -7.19 9.97
C LYS A 120 2.29 -5.90 9.15
N SER A 121 3.50 -5.35 9.08
CA SER A 121 3.81 -4.14 8.32
C SER A 121 3.58 -4.34 6.82
N PHE A 122 4.03 -5.48 6.28
CA PHE A 122 3.76 -5.86 4.90
C PHE A 122 2.26 -5.94 4.60
N LYS A 123 1.49 -6.58 5.49
CA LYS A 123 0.06 -6.77 5.28
C LYS A 123 -0.73 -5.47 5.29
N LEU A 124 -0.34 -4.52 6.13
CA LEU A 124 -0.89 -3.17 6.11
C LEU A 124 -0.58 -2.48 4.78
N CYS A 125 0.69 -2.47 4.35
CA CYS A 125 1.12 -1.84 3.11
C CYS A 125 0.38 -2.43 1.90
N GLU A 126 0.36 -3.76 1.77
CA GLU A 126 -0.34 -4.48 0.71
C GLU A 126 -1.82 -4.10 0.64
N CYS A 127 -2.50 -4.08 1.78
CA CYS A 127 -3.90 -3.72 1.83
C CYS A 127 -4.16 -2.26 1.42
N VAL A 128 -3.29 -1.34 1.86
CA VAL A 128 -3.43 0.09 1.53
C VAL A 128 -3.21 0.32 0.04
N VAL A 129 -2.14 -0.22 -0.56
CA VAL A 129 -1.86 -0.06 -1.99
C VAL A 129 -3.02 -0.60 -2.84
N LYS A 130 -3.50 -1.81 -2.55
CA LYS A 130 -4.70 -2.38 -3.21
C LYS A 130 -5.95 -1.52 -3.01
N GLY A 131 -6.06 -0.82 -1.88
CA GLY A 131 -7.12 0.15 -1.65
C GLY A 131 -7.00 1.37 -2.55
N LEU A 132 -5.78 1.88 -2.74
CA LEU A 132 -5.51 3.08 -3.54
C LEU A 132 -5.72 2.88 -5.05
N GLU A 133 -5.72 1.63 -5.53
CA GLU A 133 -6.13 1.29 -6.91
C GLU A 133 -7.63 1.58 -7.19
N HIS A 134 -8.41 1.95 -6.16
CA HIS A 134 -9.82 2.27 -6.26
C HIS A 134 -10.14 3.67 -5.70
N PRO A 135 -10.73 4.58 -6.51
CA PRO A 135 -10.99 5.96 -6.11
C PRO A 135 -11.75 6.17 -4.80
N LYS A 136 -12.66 5.26 -4.47
CA LYS A 136 -13.48 5.32 -3.25
C LYS A 136 -12.71 5.25 -1.93
N PHE A 137 -11.40 5.02 -1.94
CA PHE A 137 -10.60 4.76 -0.73
C PHE A 137 -9.52 5.81 -0.41
N TYR A 138 -9.33 6.80 -1.28
CA TYR A 138 -8.52 7.98 -0.98
C TYR A 138 -9.39 9.24 -0.91
N LYS A 139 -8.86 10.30 -0.31
CA LYS A 139 -9.52 11.61 -0.26
C LYS A 139 -9.11 12.40 -1.51
N ASP A 140 -10.09 12.86 -2.27
CA ASP A 140 -9.90 13.82 -3.37
C ASP A 140 -9.48 15.20 -2.85
#